data_AF-A0A7V9BFZ2-F1
#
_entry.id   AF-A0A7V9BFZ2-F1
#
_cell.length_a   1.000
_cell.length_b   1.000
_cell.length_c   1.000
_cell.angle_alpha   90.00
_cell.angle_beta   90.00
_cell.angle_gamma   90.00
#
_symmetry.space_group_name_H-M   'P 1'
#
loop_
_entity.id
_entity.type
_entity.pdbx_description
1 polymer ?
#
loop_
_entity_poly.entity_id
_entity_poly.type
_entity_poly.pdbx_seq_one_letter_code
_entity_poly.pdbx_strand_id
1 'polypeptide(L)'
;MSEQAIAPGTEEEHAVVLEDDQHDQERMEELERRISEQGGVTPEVPDPATRGAFGSPATMVAEAKKHIAYRETGTNDTKFNRWLGAIGGYPHDGFGYPWCHAFVSFCLWHSDNAETGPRTAGCQSGVGWFQQRGRFSSTPHVGDLVYYGPNGGTHVELVIGVSADSIQTIGGNTSGSVDGTTFFNGDGVYQKTVKRTSRIHGYGHPDYGSGSASPDPTGSATSSAPGKPPATKAAKKVKPMTTVRSIRQQQEAVNQLGHTPALDADGEWGPKTEAGVKWLQKKLGAGADGEWGAETERLFAAFAK
;
A
#
# COMPACT_ATOMS: atom_id res chain seq x y z
N MET A 1 -38.04 -6.82 36.33
CA MET A 1 -36.78 -7.55 36.07
C MET A 1 -36.33 -7.13 34.68
N SER A 2 -35.25 -6.35 34.62
CA SER A 2 -34.63 -5.91 33.37
C SER A 2 -33.42 -6.79 33.11
N GLU A 3 -33.29 -7.34 31.90
CA GLU A 3 -32.03 -7.81 31.32
C GLU A 3 -32.33 -8.34 29.92
N GLN A 4 -31.53 -8.16 28.88
CA GLN A 4 -30.49 -7.20 28.53
C GLN A 4 -30.34 -7.42 27.01
N ALA A 5 -30.46 -6.38 26.20
CA ALA A 5 -30.20 -6.48 24.77
C ALA A 5 -28.69 -6.54 24.54
N ILE A 6 -28.21 -7.63 23.93
CA ILE A 6 -26.83 -7.79 23.51
C ILE A 6 -26.55 -6.77 22.40
N ALA A 7 -25.66 -5.82 22.66
CA ALA A 7 -25.18 -4.88 21.67
C ALA A 7 -24.22 -5.59 20.68
N PRO A 8 -24.27 -5.30 19.37
CA PRO A 8 -23.32 -5.83 18.42
C PRO A 8 -21.93 -5.24 18.72
N GLY A 9 -20.95 -6.11 18.95
CA GLY A 9 -19.56 -5.73 19.16
C GLY A 9 -18.96 -5.08 17.92
N THR A 10 -18.30 -3.95 18.12
CA THR A 10 -17.34 -3.40 17.17
C THR A 10 -16.14 -4.34 17.12
N GLU A 11 -15.98 -5.11 16.05
CA GLU A 11 -14.71 -5.79 15.79
C GLU A 11 -13.64 -4.71 15.61
N GLU A 12 -12.75 -4.57 16.59
CA GLU A 12 -11.50 -3.85 16.35
C GLU A 12 -10.74 -4.65 15.29
N GLU A 13 -10.56 -4.07 14.12
CA GLU A 13 -9.72 -4.64 13.07
C GLU A 13 -8.28 -4.71 13.61
N HIS A 14 -7.92 -5.85 14.19
CA HIS A 14 -6.59 -6.07 14.76
C HIS A 14 -5.57 -6.13 13.63
N ALA A 15 -4.58 -5.25 13.68
CA ALA A 15 -3.49 -5.25 12.74
C ALA A 15 -2.79 -6.61 12.76
N VAL A 16 -2.64 -7.19 11.58
CA VAL A 16 -2.06 -8.50 11.34
C VAL A 16 -0.55 -8.43 11.54
N VAL A 17 0.01 -9.38 12.27
CA VAL A 17 1.45 -9.65 12.29
C VAL A 17 1.70 -10.82 11.38
N LEU A 18 2.38 -10.59 10.26
CA LEU A 18 2.83 -11.70 9.41
C LEU A 18 3.91 -12.49 10.19
N GLU A 19 3.85 -13.81 10.23
CA GLU A 19 4.90 -14.67 10.83
C GLU A 19 5.91 -15.14 9.77
N ASP A 20 7.19 -15.35 10.16
CA ASP A 20 8.32 -15.69 9.26
C ASP A 20 8.93 -16.95 9.86
N ASP A 21 8.52 -18.09 9.33
CA ASP A 21 9.06 -19.37 9.77
C ASP A 21 10.28 -19.76 8.92
N GLN A 22 11.04 -20.72 9.42
CA GLN A 22 12.23 -21.18 8.74
C GLN A 22 11.92 -21.86 7.39
N HIS A 23 10.75 -22.49 7.25
CA HIS A 23 10.38 -23.21 6.04
C HIS A 23 10.14 -22.25 4.87
N ASP A 24 9.47 -21.12 5.14
CA ASP A 24 9.26 -20.05 4.18
C ASP A 24 10.59 -19.39 3.78
N GLN A 25 11.49 -19.16 4.74
CA GLN A 25 12.84 -18.66 4.45
C GLN A 25 13.57 -19.62 3.49
N GLU A 26 13.62 -20.91 3.79
CA GLU A 26 14.28 -21.93 2.95
C GLU A 26 13.65 -22.00 1.55
N ARG A 27 12.31 -21.93 1.46
CA ARG A 27 11.57 -21.94 0.20
C ARG A 27 11.89 -20.70 -0.66
N MET A 28 12.04 -19.53 -0.04
CA MET A 28 12.37 -18.29 -0.72
C MET A 28 13.85 -18.22 -1.11
N GLU A 29 14.76 -18.74 -0.28
CA GLU A 29 16.18 -18.89 -0.62
C GLU A 29 16.37 -19.80 -1.84
N GLU A 30 15.63 -20.90 -1.91
CA GLU A 30 15.63 -21.79 -3.07
C GLU A 30 15.09 -21.12 -4.34
N LEU A 31 14.05 -20.27 -4.22
CA LEU A 31 13.54 -19.48 -5.34
C LEU A 31 14.63 -18.54 -5.88
N GLU A 32 15.30 -17.79 -5.00
CA GLU A 32 16.34 -16.84 -5.37
C GLU A 32 17.55 -17.55 -5.99
N ARG A 33 17.94 -18.71 -5.44
CA ARG A 33 19.01 -19.54 -6.02
C ARG A 33 18.67 -19.95 -7.47
N ARG A 34 17.45 -20.41 -7.72
CA ARG A 34 17.00 -20.80 -9.07
C ARG A 34 16.93 -19.61 -10.03
N ILE A 35 16.44 -18.46 -9.57
CA ILE A 35 16.46 -17.21 -10.33
C ILE A 35 17.89 -16.86 -10.74
N SER A 36 18.84 -16.93 -9.80
CA SER A 36 20.25 -16.63 -10.05
C SER A 36 20.90 -17.59 -11.06
N GLU A 37 20.61 -18.89 -10.97
CA GLU A 37 21.18 -19.91 -11.86
C GLU A 37 20.63 -19.85 -13.29
N GLN A 38 19.38 -19.43 -13.45
CA GLN A 38 18.67 -19.52 -14.74
C GLN A 38 18.50 -18.15 -15.43
N GLY A 39 19.04 -17.08 -14.85
CA GLY A 39 19.00 -15.73 -15.44
C GLY A 39 17.68 -14.98 -15.21
N GLY A 40 16.89 -15.43 -14.24
CA GLY A 40 15.57 -14.88 -13.91
C GLY A 40 14.53 -15.09 -15.01
N VAL A 41 13.49 -14.27 -14.98
CA VAL A 41 12.41 -14.35 -15.96
C VAL A 41 12.69 -13.34 -17.06
N THR A 42 13.16 -13.81 -18.22
CA THR A 42 13.49 -12.95 -19.36
C THR A 42 12.26 -12.17 -19.80
N PRO A 43 12.28 -10.81 -19.79
CA PRO A 43 11.12 -10.03 -20.21
C PRO A 43 10.94 -10.12 -21.71
N GLU A 44 9.74 -10.52 -22.17
CA GLU A 44 9.22 -9.97 -23.42
C GLU A 44 8.99 -8.46 -23.22
N VAL A 45 9.34 -7.69 -24.26
CA VAL A 45 9.13 -6.24 -24.34
C VAL A 45 7.68 -5.92 -23.91
N PRO A 46 7.44 -4.90 -23.07
CA PRO A 46 6.08 -4.49 -22.73
C PRO A 46 5.22 -4.31 -23.99
N ASP A 47 4.01 -4.87 -23.98
CA ASP A 47 3.03 -4.61 -25.04
C ASP A 47 2.85 -3.08 -25.14
N PRO A 48 3.06 -2.46 -26.31
CA PRO A 48 2.89 -1.03 -26.51
C PRO A 48 1.49 -0.51 -26.16
N ALA A 49 0.48 -1.39 -26.00
CA ALA A 49 -0.88 -1.02 -25.63
C ALA A 49 -1.06 -0.52 -24.17
N THR A 50 -0.09 -0.67 -23.27
CA THR A 50 -0.12 -0.08 -21.90
C THR A 50 0.55 1.30 -21.81
N ARG A 51 0.69 2.02 -22.93
CA ARG A 51 1.32 3.36 -22.97
C ARG A 51 0.30 4.50 -23.06
N GLY A 52 -0.79 4.40 -22.30
CA GLY A 52 -1.93 5.32 -22.38
C GLY A 52 -1.94 6.46 -21.36
N ALA A 53 -1.40 6.26 -20.16
CA ALA A 53 -1.38 7.27 -19.10
C ALA A 53 -0.04 7.29 -18.33
N PHE A 54 0.23 8.40 -17.64
CA PHE A 54 1.36 8.46 -16.71
C PHE A 54 1.04 7.58 -15.50
N GLY A 55 1.71 6.43 -15.38
CA GLY A 55 1.57 5.53 -14.24
C GLY A 55 1.76 6.24 -12.91
N SER A 56 0.95 5.87 -11.91
CA SER A 56 0.92 6.49 -10.58
C SER A 56 0.71 5.45 -9.48
N PRO A 57 0.92 5.80 -8.21
CA PRO A 57 0.48 4.96 -7.09
C PRO A 57 -1.00 4.60 -7.20
N ALA A 58 -1.85 5.55 -7.60
CA ALA A 58 -3.29 5.34 -7.69
C ALA A 58 -3.67 4.29 -8.75
N THR A 59 -3.01 4.30 -9.91
CA THR A 59 -3.25 3.28 -10.95
C THR A 59 -2.76 1.92 -10.50
N MET A 60 -1.64 1.85 -9.77
CA MET A 60 -1.14 0.60 -9.19
C MET A 60 -2.10 0.02 -8.15
N VAL A 61 -2.59 0.86 -7.23
CA VAL A 61 -3.59 0.46 -6.23
C VAL A 61 -4.90 0.03 -6.90
N ALA A 62 -5.34 0.73 -7.94
CA ALA A 62 -6.53 0.37 -8.69
C ALA A 62 -6.38 -1.00 -9.38
N GLU A 63 -5.21 -1.29 -9.95
CA GLU A 63 -4.93 -2.60 -10.54
C GLU A 63 -4.92 -3.70 -9.48
N ALA A 64 -4.21 -3.52 -8.37
CA ALA A 64 -4.17 -4.51 -7.29
C ALA A 64 -5.56 -4.84 -6.72
N LYS A 65 -6.43 -3.82 -6.57
CA LYS A 65 -7.81 -3.99 -6.07
C LYS A 65 -8.67 -4.89 -6.95
N LYS A 66 -8.42 -4.98 -8.27
CA LYS A 66 -9.16 -5.87 -9.18
C LYS A 66 -8.99 -7.35 -8.84
N HIS A 67 -7.91 -7.68 -8.12
CA HIS A 67 -7.56 -9.07 -7.82
C HIS A 67 -7.91 -9.49 -6.40
N ILE A 68 -8.44 -8.61 -5.55
CA ILE A 68 -8.90 -8.98 -4.20
C ILE A 68 -9.88 -10.17 -4.30
N ALA A 69 -9.72 -11.15 -3.42
CA ALA A 69 -10.45 -12.42 -3.40
C ALA A 69 -10.08 -13.40 -4.52
N TYR A 70 -9.06 -13.11 -5.35
CA TYR A 70 -8.42 -14.15 -6.15
C TYR A 70 -7.90 -15.26 -5.22
N ARG A 71 -8.13 -16.50 -5.62
CA ARG A 71 -7.68 -17.71 -4.92
C ARG A 71 -6.95 -18.62 -5.88
N GLU A 72 -5.79 -19.12 -5.47
CA GLU A 72 -5.12 -20.21 -6.15
C GLU A 72 -5.78 -21.56 -5.84
N THR A 73 -5.52 -22.55 -6.67
CA THR A 73 -5.98 -23.93 -6.46
C THR A 73 -5.05 -24.73 -5.52
N GLY A 74 -4.29 -24.04 -4.67
CA GLY A 74 -3.40 -24.61 -3.65
C GLY A 74 -2.06 -25.14 -4.17
N THR A 75 -1.68 -24.79 -5.41
CA THR A 75 -0.46 -25.34 -6.06
C THR A 75 0.48 -24.28 -6.62
N ASN A 76 0.27 -23.00 -6.27
CA ASN A 76 1.05 -21.87 -6.79
C ASN A 76 1.04 -21.74 -8.33
N ASP A 77 0.11 -22.38 -9.03
CA ASP A 77 -0.10 -22.19 -10.46
C ASP A 77 -1.15 -21.09 -10.70
N THR A 78 -0.69 -19.84 -10.71
CA THR A 78 -1.56 -18.67 -10.86
C THR A 78 -1.39 -17.97 -12.20
N LYS A 79 -2.37 -17.14 -12.57
CA LYS A 79 -2.24 -16.26 -13.74
C LYS A 79 -1.02 -15.32 -13.63
N PHE A 80 -0.58 -15.01 -12.41
CA PHE A 80 0.59 -14.15 -12.17
C PHE A 80 1.89 -14.89 -12.47
N ASN A 81 2.01 -16.16 -12.07
CA ASN A 81 3.15 -17.01 -12.45
C ASN A 81 3.19 -17.21 -13.97
N ARG A 82 2.04 -17.55 -14.56
CA ARG A 82 1.90 -17.79 -16.00
C ARG A 82 2.26 -16.55 -16.82
N TRP A 83 1.85 -15.36 -16.37
CA TRP A 83 2.23 -14.10 -16.97
C TRP A 83 3.72 -13.79 -16.81
N LEU A 84 4.25 -14.01 -15.61
CA LEU A 84 5.63 -13.65 -15.32
C LEU A 84 6.56 -14.50 -16.19
N GLY A 85 6.46 -15.83 -16.10
CA GLY A 85 7.22 -16.83 -16.86
C GLY A 85 7.62 -18.05 -16.03
N ALA A 86 8.12 -19.10 -16.66
CA ALA A 86 8.51 -20.35 -15.98
C ALA A 86 9.89 -20.25 -15.30
N ILE A 87 10.06 -20.94 -14.17
CA ILE A 87 11.32 -21.12 -13.44
C ILE A 87 11.57 -22.64 -13.30
N GLY A 88 12.68 -23.10 -13.88
CA GLY A 88 13.03 -24.50 -13.95
C GLY A 88 13.14 -25.17 -12.59
N GLY A 89 12.49 -26.34 -12.47
CA GLY A 89 12.47 -27.19 -11.29
C GLY A 89 11.43 -26.83 -10.23
N TYR A 90 10.52 -25.89 -10.53
CA TYR A 90 9.24 -25.81 -9.84
C TYR A 90 8.18 -26.73 -10.49
N PRO A 91 7.15 -27.16 -9.74
CA PRO A 91 6.00 -27.88 -10.28
C PRO A 91 5.26 -27.11 -11.39
N HIS A 92 4.30 -27.76 -12.03
CA HIS A 92 3.47 -27.16 -13.10
C HIS A 92 4.31 -26.60 -14.25
N ASP A 93 5.27 -27.37 -14.75
CA ASP A 93 6.19 -26.96 -15.82
C ASP A 93 6.97 -25.67 -15.50
N GLY A 94 7.32 -25.49 -14.22
CA GLY A 94 8.06 -24.34 -13.73
C GLY A 94 7.22 -23.14 -13.33
N PHE A 95 5.88 -23.26 -13.28
CA PHE A 95 5.00 -22.16 -12.87
C PHE A 95 4.57 -22.20 -11.40
N GLY A 96 4.78 -23.30 -10.69
CA GLY A 96 4.36 -23.51 -9.30
C GLY A 96 5.24 -22.86 -8.22
N TYR A 97 5.81 -21.68 -8.46
CA TYR A 97 6.69 -20.97 -7.51
C TYR A 97 5.93 -19.92 -6.67
N PRO A 98 6.43 -19.54 -5.46
CA PRO A 98 5.82 -18.47 -4.66
C PRO A 98 5.55 -17.20 -5.49
N TRP A 99 4.34 -16.66 -5.40
CA TRP A 99 3.86 -15.64 -6.35
C TRP A 99 3.59 -14.27 -5.74
N CYS A 100 4.06 -14.00 -4.52
CA CYS A 100 3.92 -12.68 -3.87
C CYS A 100 4.54 -11.56 -4.73
N HIS A 101 5.77 -11.77 -5.21
CA HIS A 101 6.43 -10.80 -6.10
C HIS A 101 5.85 -10.83 -7.52
N ALA A 102 5.53 -12.01 -8.04
CA ALA A 102 4.88 -12.13 -9.34
C ALA A 102 3.57 -11.31 -9.41
N PHE A 103 2.80 -11.27 -8.31
CA PHE A 103 1.60 -10.45 -8.20
C PHE A 103 1.89 -8.94 -8.24
N VAL A 104 2.82 -8.43 -7.41
CA VAL A 104 3.12 -6.99 -7.41
C VAL A 104 3.81 -6.55 -8.69
N SER A 105 4.63 -7.41 -9.29
CA SER A 105 5.20 -7.25 -10.65
C SER A 105 4.10 -7.16 -11.70
N PHE A 106 3.09 -8.03 -11.63
CA PHE A 106 1.93 -7.99 -12.52
C PHE A 106 1.18 -6.66 -12.39
N CYS A 107 0.96 -6.20 -11.16
CA CYS A 107 0.26 -4.95 -10.90
C CYS A 107 1.03 -3.74 -11.45
N LEU A 108 2.36 -3.68 -11.29
CA LEU A 108 3.18 -2.65 -11.92
C LEU A 108 2.97 -2.65 -13.44
N TRP A 109 3.08 -3.82 -14.07
CA TRP A 109 3.02 -3.94 -15.52
C TRP A 109 1.66 -3.57 -16.14
N HIS A 110 0.57 -3.84 -15.41
CA HIS A 110 -0.80 -3.61 -15.87
C HIS A 110 -1.43 -2.31 -15.33
N SER A 111 -0.62 -1.41 -14.78
CA SER A 111 -1.07 -0.11 -14.25
C SER A 111 -0.34 1.09 -14.84
N ASP A 112 0.22 0.92 -16.03
CA ASP A 112 1.09 1.89 -16.72
C ASP A 112 2.40 2.18 -15.94
N ASN A 113 2.81 1.24 -15.07
CA ASN A 113 3.96 1.34 -14.17
C ASN A 113 5.07 0.30 -14.45
N ALA A 114 5.06 -0.32 -15.63
CA ALA A 114 5.94 -1.45 -15.97
C ALA A 114 7.44 -1.19 -15.70
N GLU A 115 7.91 0.02 -15.98
CA GLU A 115 9.33 0.39 -15.87
C GLU A 115 9.69 1.02 -14.52
N THR A 116 8.70 1.21 -13.63
CA THR A 116 8.88 1.96 -12.40
C THR A 116 9.37 1.08 -11.25
N GLY A 117 9.25 -0.25 -11.37
CA GLY A 117 9.69 -1.23 -10.38
C GLY A 117 10.18 -2.54 -11.00
N PRO A 118 10.62 -3.50 -10.16
CA PRO A 118 11.14 -4.77 -10.64
C PRO A 118 10.04 -5.68 -11.19
N ARG A 119 10.32 -6.37 -12.30
CA ARG A 119 9.60 -7.57 -12.78
C ARG A 119 10.39 -8.80 -12.35
N THR A 120 9.96 -9.48 -11.28
CA THR A 120 10.65 -10.65 -10.73
C THR A 120 9.70 -11.56 -9.95
N ALA A 121 10.15 -12.78 -9.67
CA ALA A 121 9.50 -13.69 -8.72
C ALA A 121 10.11 -13.57 -7.31
N GLY A 122 11.36 -13.12 -7.21
CA GLY A 122 12.14 -13.12 -5.97
C GLY A 122 12.05 -11.81 -5.18
N CYS A 123 11.85 -11.90 -3.86
CA CYS A 123 11.81 -10.73 -2.99
C CYS A 123 13.18 -10.07 -2.78
N GLN A 124 14.25 -10.85 -2.57
CA GLN A 124 15.62 -10.31 -2.48
C GLN A 124 16.05 -9.69 -3.82
N SER A 125 15.68 -10.32 -4.94
CA SER A 125 15.86 -9.74 -6.26
C SER A 125 15.18 -8.36 -6.38
N GLY A 126 13.97 -8.23 -5.84
CA GLY A 126 13.24 -6.96 -5.75
C GLY A 126 13.93 -5.92 -4.86
N VAL A 127 14.36 -6.30 -3.66
CA VAL A 127 15.13 -5.44 -2.75
C VAL A 127 16.40 -4.93 -3.43
N GLY A 128 17.17 -5.83 -4.05
CA GLY A 128 18.39 -5.49 -4.78
C GLY A 128 18.14 -4.51 -5.93
N TRP A 129 17.05 -4.66 -6.67
CA TRP A 129 16.67 -3.74 -7.75
C TRP A 129 16.48 -2.31 -7.26
N PHE A 130 15.78 -2.13 -6.13
CA PHE A 130 15.53 -0.82 -5.52
C PHE A 130 16.79 -0.24 -4.86
N GLN A 131 17.56 -1.05 -4.14
CA GLN A 131 18.81 -0.62 -3.51
C GLN A 131 19.83 -0.13 -4.53
N GLN A 132 20.03 -0.85 -5.64
CA GLN A 132 20.94 -0.45 -6.72
C GLN A 132 20.56 0.87 -7.38
N ARG A 133 19.30 1.30 -7.24
CA ARG A 133 18.78 2.56 -7.79
C ARG A 133 18.67 3.67 -6.74
N GLY A 134 19.01 3.40 -5.48
CA GLY A 134 18.86 4.37 -4.37
C GLY A 134 17.42 4.60 -3.94
N ARG A 135 16.54 3.60 -4.12
CA ARG A 135 15.08 3.73 -4.01
C ARG A 135 14.50 2.75 -3.00
N PHE A 136 15.25 2.51 -1.92
CA PHE A 136 14.87 1.64 -0.82
C PHE A 136 15.10 2.36 0.51
N SER A 137 14.08 2.46 1.37
CA SER A 137 14.20 3.13 2.68
C SER A 137 13.32 2.49 3.76
N SER A 138 13.36 3.03 4.98
CA SER A 138 12.51 2.62 6.11
C SER A 138 11.19 3.40 6.22
N THR A 139 10.94 4.35 5.32
CA THR A 139 9.79 5.27 5.40
C THR A 139 8.73 4.87 4.37
N PRO A 140 7.53 4.42 4.78
CA PRO A 140 6.49 4.02 3.85
C PRO A 140 5.78 5.19 3.19
N HIS A 141 5.41 4.99 1.92
CA HIS A 141 4.48 5.82 1.15
C HIS A 141 3.45 4.93 0.45
N VAL A 142 2.28 5.49 0.13
CA VAL A 142 1.30 4.80 -0.72
C VAL A 142 1.92 4.57 -2.10
N GLY A 143 1.81 3.34 -2.61
CA GLY A 143 2.48 2.89 -3.84
C GLY A 143 3.78 2.13 -3.59
N ASP A 144 4.35 2.18 -2.39
CA ASP A 144 5.57 1.43 -2.10
C ASP A 144 5.34 -0.08 -2.09
N LEU A 145 6.40 -0.83 -2.37
CA LEU A 145 6.47 -2.25 -2.12
C LEU A 145 7.12 -2.48 -0.75
N VAL A 146 6.35 -2.98 0.23
CA VAL A 146 6.88 -3.34 1.55
C VAL A 146 7.47 -4.74 1.50
N TYR A 147 8.70 -4.90 2.00
CA TYR A 147 9.43 -6.17 2.05
C TYR A 147 9.58 -6.66 3.48
N TYR A 148 9.40 -7.96 3.70
CA TYR A 148 9.39 -8.59 5.02
C TYR A 148 10.48 -9.66 5.17
N GLY A 149 10.88 -9.89 6.42
CA GLY A 149 11.81 -10.97 6.80
C GLY A 149 13.28 -10.60 6.61
N PRO A 150 14.20 -11.55 6.91
CA PRO A 150 15.64 -11.37 6.75
C PRO A 150 16.01 -10.81 5.39
N ASN A 151 16.68 -9.65 5.38
CA ASN A 151 17.08 -8.95 4.16
C ASN A 151 15.93 -8.65 3.17
N GLY A 152 14.68 -8.66 3.66
CA GLY A 152 13.48 -8.48 2.83
C GLY A 152 13.18 -9.66 1.89
N GLY A 153 13.72 -10.84 2.18
CA GLY A 153 13.64 -12.00 1.30
C GLY A 153 12.38 -12.85 1.40
N THR A 154 11.55 -12.67 2.43
CA THR A 154 10.45 -13.59 2.71
C THR A 154 9.18 -13.23 1.93
N HIS A 155 8.75 -11.97 1.98
CA HIS A 155 7.45 -11.58 1.41
C HIS A 155 7.43 -10.13 0.94
N VAL A 156 6.51 -9.81 0.03
CA VAL A 156 6.30 -8.47 -0.51
C VAL A 156 4.82 -8.15 -0.69
N GLU A 157 4.43 -6.91 -0.40
CA GLU A 157 3.07 -6.41 -0.63
C GLU A 157 3.06 -4.97 -1.12
N LEU A 158 1.96 -4.53 -1.75
CA LEU A 158 1.74 -3.13 -2.13
C LEU A 158 1.16 -2.35 -0.95
N VAL A 159 1.77 -1.23 -0.59
CA VAL A 159 1.25 -0.27 0.39
C VAL A 159 0.13 0.55 -0.24
N ILE A 160 -1.08 0.48 0.33
CA ILE A 160 -2.27 1.23 -0.12
C ILE A 160 -2.70 2.34 0.85
N GLY A 161 -2.10 2.39 2.04
CA GLY A 161 -2.37 3.38 3.08
C GLY A 161 -1.26 3.36 4.13
N VAL A 162 -0.98 4.53 4.72
CA VAL A 162 0.05 4.69 5.75
C VAL A 162 -0.57 5.35 6.97
N SER A 163 -0.23 4.85 8.16
CA SER A 163 -0.61 5.44 9.44
C SER A 163 0.62 5.52 10.35
N ALA A 164 0.45 6.08 11.55
CA ALA A 164 1.57 6.31 12.47
C ALA A 164 2.34 5.01 12.80
N ASP A 165 1.62 3.93 13.10
CA ASP A 165 2.16 2.64 13.57
C ASP A 165 1.74 1.44 12.70
N SER A 166 1.03 1.67 11.60
CA SER A 166 0.56 0.64 10.69
C SER A 166 0.60 1.09 9.23
N ILE A 167 0.48 0.13 8.33
CA ILE A 167 0.25 0.32 6.90
C ILE A 167 -0.97 -0.51 6.50
N GLN A 168 -1.70 -0.06 5.49
CA GLN A 168 -2.64 -0.92 4.78
C GLN A 168 -1.96 -1.45 3.53
N THR A 169 -2.14 -2.74 3.24
CA THR A 169 -1.49 -3.41 2.12
C THR A 169 -2.47 -4.22 1.28
N ILE A 170 -2.12 -4.45 0.01
CA ILE A 170 -2.67 -5.53 -0.81
C ILE A 170 -1.51 -6.45 -1.19
N GLY A 171 -1.61 -7.72 -0.78
CA GLY A 171 -0.62 -8.75 -1.08
C GLY A 171 -1.23 -9.89 -1.90
N GLY A 172 -0.42 -10.50 -2.75
CA GLY A 172 -0.70 -11.81 -3.36
C GLY A 172 0.11 -12.89 -2.64
N ASN A 173 -0.25 -14.15 -2.82
CA ASN A 173 0.32 -15.28 -2.08
C ASN A 173 0.32 -15.04 -0.57
N THR A 174 -0.72 -14.37 -0.06
CA THR A 174 -0.96 -14.16 1.37
C THR A 174 -2.28 -14.80 1.74
N SER A 175 -2.50 -15.07 3.02
CA SER A 175 -3.80 -15.45 3.59
C SER A 175 -4.48 -14.23 4.24
N GLY A 176 -5.74 -14.39 4.65
CA GLY A 176 -6.53 -13.33 5.30
C GLY A 176 -7.21 -13.76 6.61
N SER A 177 -6.61 -14.64 7.39
CA SER A 177 -7.20 -15.09 8.66
C SER A 177 -6.82 -14.21 9.85
N VAL A 178 -7.82 -13.89 10.68
CA VAL A 178 -7.76 -13.08 11.91
C VAL A 178 -7.33 -13.89 13.16
N ASP A 179 -7.01 -15.16 13.01
CA ASP A 179 -6.53 -16.01 14.11
C ASP A 179 -5.01 -15.93 14.33
N GLY A 180 -4.26 -15.30 13.41
CA GLY A 180 -2.83 -15.06 13.56
C GLY A 180 -1.96 -16.33 13.47
N THR A 181 -2.52 -17.46 13.04
CA THR A 181 -1.83 -18.76 13.08
C THR A 181 -1.55 -19.38 11.72
N THR A 182 -2.03 -18.77 10.63
CA THR A 182 -1.88 -19.33 9.27
C THR A 182 -1.43 -18.27 8.28
N PHE A 183 -0.16 -17.85 8.34
CA PHE A 183 0.44 -16.96 7.33
C PHE A 183 1.19 -17.69 6.22
N PHE A 184 1.34 -19.00 6.37
CA PHE A 184 2.13 -19.86 5.50
C PHE A 184 1.25 -20.40 4.37
N ASN A 185 1.78 -20.41 3.14
CA ASN A 185 1.05 -20.76 1.90
C ASN A 185 -0.22 -19.92 1.71
N GLY A 186 -0.01 -18.62 1.49
CA GLY A 186 -1.11 -17.72 1.18
C GLY A 186 -1.83 -18.12 -0.11
N ASP A 187 -3.11 -18.42 0.00
CA ASP A 187 -3.88 -18.98 -1.11
C ASP A 187 -4.47 -17.90 -2.02
N GLY A 188 -4.14 -16.62 -1.84
CA GLY A 188 -4.85 -15.58 -2.56
C GLY A 188 -4.35 -14.16 -2.42
N VAL A 189 -5.19 -13.26 -2.92
CA VAL A 189 -4.98 -11.81 -2.83
C VAL A 189 -5.89 -11.22 -1.78
N TYR A 190 -5.30 -10.50 -0.84
CA TYR A 190 -5.99 -9.94 0.33
C TYR A 190 -5.54 -8.52 0.61
N GLN A 191 -6.48 -7.73 1.13
CA GLN A 191 -6.17 -6.44 1.76
C GLN A 191 -5.97 -6.66 3.27
N LYS A 192 -4.95 -6.03 3.87
CA LYS A 192 -4.64 -6.16 5.29
C LYS A 192 -4.25 -4.83 5.91
N THR A 193 -4.48 -4.71 7.21
CA THR A 193 -3.79 -3.71 8.05
C THR A 193 -2.62 -4.41 8.72
N VAL A 194 -1.40 -3.94 8.48
CA VAL A 194 -0.15 -4.54 8.99
C VAL A 194 0.52 -3.58 9.97
N LYS A 195 0.89 -4.07 11.15
CA LYS A 195 1.62 -3.26 12.14
C LYS A 195 3.08 -3.06 11.71
N ARG A 196 3.60 -1.85 11.88
CA ARG A 196 5.01 -1.52 11.63
C ARG A 196 5.87 -2.08 12.76
N THR A 197 6.45 -3.25 12.54
CA THR A 197 7.31 -3.97 13.49
C THR A 197 8.68 -4.23 12.88
N SER A 198 9.60 -4.82 13.65
CA SER A 198 10.95 -5.21 13.18
C SER A 198 10.96 -6.24 12.05
N ARG A 199 9.81 -6.86 11.74
CA ARG A 199 9.67 -7.76 10.59
C ARG A 199 9.79 -7.03 9.26
N ILE A 200 9.36 -5.77 9.19
CA ILE A 200 9.47 -5.00 7.96
C ILE A 200 10.95 -4.69 7.74
N HIS A 201 11.51 -5.22 6.67
CA HIS A 201 12.89 -4.94 6.28
C HIS A 201 13.01 -3.52 5.71
N GLY A 202 12.04 -3.12 4.88
CA GLY A 202 11.99 -1.79 4.30
C GLY A 202 11.00 -1.69 3.15
N TYR A 203 11.08 -0.59 2.43
CA TYR A 203 10.13 -0.20 1.39
C TYR A 203 10.90 0.13 0.11
N GLY A 204 10.56 -0.56 -0.97
CA GLY A 204 10.99 -0.19 -2.32
C GLY A 204 10.04 0.85 -2.89
N HIS A 205 10.58 1.92 -3.46
CA HIS A 205 9.83 3.06 -3.99
C HIS A 205 9.78 2.99 -5.51
N PRO A 206 8.66 2.62 -6.19
CA PRO A 206 8.58 2.63 -7.65
C PRO A 206 8.69 4.04 -8.27
N ASP A 207 9.26 4.17 -9.48
CA ASP A 207 9.54 5.46 -10.16
C ASP A 207 8.35 5.95 -10.96
N TYR A 208 7.29 6.29 -10.25
CA TYR A 208 6.08 6.79 -10.88
C TYR A 208 6.41 8.02 -11.74
N GLY A 209 6.10 7.93 -13.04
CA GLY A 209 6.52 8.88 -14.05
C GLY A 209 6.16 10.32 -13.66
N SER A 210 7.19 11.14 -13.44
CA SER A 210 7.18 12.57 -13.09
C SER A 210 5.82 13.16 -12.72
N GLY A 211 5.36 12.79 -11.53
CA GLY A 211 4.32 13.48 -10.77
C GLY A 211 4.68 13.69 -9.31
N SER A 212 5.80 13.17 -8.79
CA SER A 212 6.24 13.42 -7.40
C SER A 212 7.72 13.11 -7.20
N ALA A 213 8.45 14.09 -6.67
CA ALA A 213 9.83 13.97 -6.21
C ALA A 213 9.88 13.34 -4.82
N SER A 214 10.91 12.52 -4.56
CA SER A 214 11.33 12.09 -3.24
C SER A 214 11.76 13.29 -2.36
N PRO A 215 11.59 13.22 -1.03
CA PRO A 215 12.37 14.02 -0.11
C PRO A 215 13.37 13.16 0.67
N ASP A 216 14.57 13.69 0.89
CA ASP A 216 15.55 13.23 1.87
C ASP A 216 15.80 14.37 2.90
N PRO A 217 16.48 14.16 4.05
CA PRO A 217 15.86 14.30 5.37
C PRO A 217 16.52 15.39 6.24
N THR A 218 15.85 15.83 7.32
CA THR A 218 16.42 16.24 8.64
C THR A 218 15.41 17.01 9.52
N GLY A 219 15.42 16.77 10.85
CA GLY A 219 15.15 17.85 11.82
C GLY A 219 13.99 17.74 12.84
N SER A 220 14.18 16.92 13.89
CA SER A 220 13.92 17.18 15.34
C SER A 220 12.71 17.99 15.89
N ALA A 221 11.88 17.28 16.67
CA ALA A 221 11.23 17.53 17.98
C ALA A 221 10.87 18.95 18.54
N THR A 222 9.64 19.11 19.09
CA THR A 222 9.35 19.23 20.57
C THR A 222 7.86 19.42 20.93
N SER A 223 7.51 18.95 22.15
CA SER A 223 6.25 18.86 22.93
C SER A 223 5.62 20.22 23.37
N SER A 224 4.32 20.36 23.70
CA SER A 224 3.68 20.05 25.02
C SER A 224 2.16 20.42 25.05
N ALA A 225 1.35 19.73 25.89
CA ALA A 225 -0.09 19.96 26.22
C ALA A 225 -0.26 20.85 27.50
N PRO A 226 -1.43 21.06 28.20
CA PRO A 226 -2.75 20.35 28.23
C PRO A 226 -4.07 21.16 28.52
N GLY A 227 -5.25 20.50 28.44
CA GLY A 227 -6.54 20.90 29.09
C GLY A 227 -7.84 20.29 28.50
N LYS A 228 -8.71 19.65 29.31
CA LYS A 228 -10.05 19.02 29.03
C LYS A 228 -11.04 19.46 30.15
N PRO A 229 -12.40 19.27 30.20
CA PRO A 229 -13.37 18.42 29.44
C PRO A 229 -14.78 19.10 29.15
N PRO A 230 -15.92 18.44 28.78
CA PRO A 230 -16.31 17.02 28.68
C PRO A 230 -17.06 16.59 27.39
N ALA A 231 -17.61 15.36 27.40
CA ALA A 231 -17.73 14.42 26.29
C ALA A 231 -19.11 14.32 25.58
N THR A 232 -19.07 14.06 24.27
CA THR A 232 -20.08 13.35 23.47
C THR A 232 -19.37 12.29 22.59
N LYS A 233 -20.03 11.16 22.33
CA LYS A 233 -19.41 9.96 21.71
C LYS A 233 -18.74 10.28 20.37
N ALA A 234 -17.40 10.16 20.31
CA ALA A 234 -16.58 10.66 19.22
C ALA A 234 -16.26 9.58 18.16
N ALA A 235 -16.53 9.89 16.89
CA ALA A 235 -15.84 9.27 15.77
C ALA A 235 -14.32 9.43 15.95
N LYS A 236 -13.53 8.40 15.60
CA LYS A 236 -12.05 8.47 15.65
C LYS A 236 -11.60 9.71 14.85
N LYS A 237 -11.15 10.76 15.55
CA LYS A 237 -10.67 12.01 14.94
C LYS A 237 -9.43 11.70 14.10
N VAL A 238 -9.55 11.68 12.78
CA VAL A 238 -8.42 11.72 11.86
C VAL A 238 -7.72 13.06 12.09
N LYS A 239 -6.43 13.06 12.45
CA LYS A 239 -5.66 14.32 12.54
C LYS A 239 -5.21 14.69 11.13
N PRO A 240 -5.44 15.94 10.68
CA PRO A 240 -5.07 16.33 9.32
C PRO A 240 -3.56 16.47 9.19
N MET A 241 -3.05 16.18 8.00
CA MET A 241 -1.74 16.66 7.59
C MET A 241 -1.80 18.18 7.38
N THR A 242 -1.02 18.93 8.16
CA THR A 242 -0.91 20.40 8.05
C THR A 242 0.38 20.86 7.40
N THR A 243 1.23 19.92 6.97
CA THR A 243 2.54 20.18 6.36
C THR A 243 2.44 20.73 4.94
N VAL A 244 1.31 20.51 4.25
CA VAL A 244 1.07 20.94 2.86
C VAL A 244 0.24 22.22 2.80
N ARG A 245 -0.84 22.28 3.58
CA ARG A 245 -1.77 23.40 3.65
C ARG A 245 -2.32 23.52 5.06
N SER A 246 -2.44 24.74 5.59
CA SER A 246 -3.02 24.94 6.94
C SER A 246 -4.51 24.54 6.97
N ILE A 247 -5.03 24.08 8.11
CA ILE A 247 -6.43 23.67 8.25
C ILE A 247 -7.40 24.75 7.74
N ARG A 248 -7.12 26.01 8.07
CA ARG A 248 -7.90 27.15 7.62
C ARG A 248 -7.96 27.25 6.09
N GLN A 249 -6.82 27.10 5.43
CA GLN A 249 -6.74 27.12 3.97
C GLN A 249 -7.39 25.89 3.31
N GLN A 250 -7.45 24.75 4.01
CA GLN A 250 -8.18 23.57 3.55
C GLN A 250 -9.70 23.82 3.62
N GLN A 251 -10.19 24.39 4.73
CA GLN A 251 -11.59 24.81 4.87
C GLN A 251 -11.97 25.85 3.80
N GLU A 252 -11.12 26.84 3.55
CA GLU A 252 -11.32 27.84 2.49
C GLU A 252 -11.34 27.20 1.09
N ALA A 253 -10.47 26.23 0.82
CA ALA A 253 -10.43 25.52 -0.45
C ALA A 253 -11.69 24.66 -0.70
N VAL A 254 -12.18 23.98 0.33
CA VAL A 254 -13.47 23.26 0.29
C VAL A 254 -14.61 24.23 -0.05
N ASN A 255 -14.64 25.40 0.58
CA ASN A 255 -15.64 26.44 0.30
C ASN A 255 -15.50 27.03 -1.11
N GLN A 256 -14.27 27.24 -1.59
CA GLN A 256 -13.98 27.77 -2.92
C GLN A 256 -14.57 26.88 -4.01
N LEU A 257 -14.63 25.57 -3.80
CA LEU A 257 -15.25 24.64 -4.75
C LEU A 257 -16.78 24.54 -4.61
N GLY A 258 -17.39 25.31 -3.71
CA GLY A 258 -18.85 25.38 -3.55
C GLY A 258 -19.45 24.28 -2.68
N HIS A 259 -18.76 23.84 -1.64
CA HIS A 259 -19.33 22.93 -0.64
C HIS A 259 -20.51 23.60 0.11
N THR A 260 -21.61 22.88 0.29
CA THR A 260 -22.82 23.40 0.96
C THR A 260 -23.27 22.45 2.08
N PRO A 261 -23.45 22.92 3.34
CA PRO A 261 -23.17 24.28 3.81
C PRO A 261 -21.68 24.61 3.78
N ALA A 262 -21.35 25.89 3.64
CA ALA A 262 -19.95 26.33 3.75
C ALA A 262 -19.39 25.98 5.13
N LEU A 263 -18.11 25.61 5.18
CA LEU A 263 -17.37 25.38 6.41
C LEU A 263 -16.98 26.71 7.06
N ASP A 264 -16.93 26.72 8.38
CA ASP A 264 -16.30 27.80 9.14
C ASP A 264 -14.78 27.69 8.96
N ALA A 265 -14.13 28.75 8.43
CA ALA A 265 -12.69 28.80 8.20
C ALA A 265 -11.93 29.23 9.49
N ASP A 266 -12.18 28.52 10.58
CA ASP A 266 -11.68 28.79 11.93
C ASP A 266 -10.27 28.22 12.17
N GLY A 267 -9.76 27.39 11.27
CA GLY A 267 -8.46 26.72 11.41
C GLY A 267 -8.48 25.53 12.37
N GLU A 268 -9.66 25.10 12.83
CA GLU A 268 -9.83 23.93 13.68
C GLU A 268 -10.24 22.70 12.89
N TRP A 269 -9.60 21.57 13.16
CA TRP A 269 -9.99 20.33 12.51
C TRP A 269 -11.13 19.65 13.26
N GLY A 270 -12.31 19.67 12.65
CA GLY A 270 -13.51 18.99 13.14
C GLY A 270 -14.12 18.01 12.13
N PRO A 271 -15.14 17.25 12.54
CA PRO A 271 -15.82 16.29 11.65
C PRO A 271 -16.39 16.92 10.36
N LYS A 272 -16.79 18.20 10.43
CA LYS A 272 -17.24 18.96 9.26
C LYS A 272 -16.09 19.21 8.27
N THR A 273 -14.89 19.53 8.78
CA THR A 273 -13.70 19.76 7.95
C THR A 273 -13.26 18.47 7.28
N GLU A 274 -13.19 17.36 8.01
CA GLU A 274 -12.85 16.05 7.44
C GLU A 274 -13.84 15.64 6.34
N ALA A 275 -15.15 15.78 6.60
CA ALA A 275 -16.18 15.50 5.60
C ALA A 275 -16.06 16.41 4.37
N GLY A 276 -15.74 17.69 4.57
CA GLY A 276 -15.52 18.66 3.50
C GLY A 276 -14.29 18.35 2.65
N VAL A 277 -13.18 17.94 3.27
CA VAL A 277 -11.97 17.52 2.55
C VAL A 277 -12.23 16.25 1.75
N LYS A 278 -12.92 15.25 2.33
CA LYS A 278 -13.36 14.05 1.59
C LYS A 278 -14.27 14.39 0.42
N TRP A 279 -15.17 15.34 0.59
CA TRP A 279 -16.03 15.81 -0.49
C TRP A 279 -15.21 16.48 -1.60
N LEU A 280 -14.27 17.36 -1.24
CA LEU A 280 -13.41 18.05 -2.19
C LEU A 280 -12.55 17.05 -2.96
N GLN A 281 -11.96 16.07 -2.26
CA GLN A 281 -11.19 15.00 -2.88
C GLN A 281 -12.02 14.20 -3.89
N LYS A 282 -13.27 13.80 -3.55
CA LYS A 282 -14.19 13.17 -4.50
C LYS A 282 -14.46 14.05 -5.72
N LYS A 283 -14.67 15.35 -5.49
CA LYS A 283 -14.95 16.32 -6.55
C LYS A 283 -13.76 16.50 -7.50
N LEU A 284 -12.54 16.40 -6.98
CA LEU A 284 -11.29 16.52 -7.72
C LEU A 284 -10.82 15.19 -8.34
N GLY A 285 -11.50 14.08 -8.07
CA GLY A 285 -11.06 12.74 -8.50
C GLY A 285 -9.89 12.17 -7.68
N ALA A 286 -9.58 12.75 -6.53
CA ALA A 286 -8.58 12.26 -5.59
C ALA A 286 -9.13 11.11 -4.73
N GLY A 287 -8.24 10.38 -4.04
CA GLY A 287 -8.62 9.49 -2.96
C GLY A 287 -9.34 10.26 -1.84
N ALA A 288 -10.55 9.83 -1.47
CA ALA A 288 -11.39 10.51 -0.48
C ALA A 288 -11.10 10.07 0.96
N ASP A 289 -9.84 10.11 1.35
CA ASP A 289 -9.33 9.68 2.66
C ASP A 289 -9.53 10.73 3.77
N GLY A 290 -9.78 11.99 3.41
CA GLY A 290 -9.92 13.11 4.34
C GLY A 290 -8.60 13.70 4.78
N GLU A 291 -7.49 13.31 4.15
CA GLU A 291 -6.16 13.81 4.41
C GLU A 291 -5.69 14.75 3.30
N TRP A 292 -5.35 15.98 3.66
CA TRP A 292 -4.84 16.94 2.69
C TRP A 292 -3.34 16.72 2.41
N GLY A 293 -3.06 15.69 1.62
CA GLY A 293 -1.72 15.38 1.11
C GLY A 293 -1.36 16.16 -0.16
N ALA A 294 -0.13 15.94 -0.64
CA ALA A 294 0.40 16.60 -1.83
C ALA A 294 -0.47 16.39 -3.08
N GLU A 295 -1.12 15.24 -3.22
CA GLU A 295 -2.02 14.96 -4.35
C GLU A 295 -3.31 15.79 -4.27
N THR A 296 -3.91 15.89 -3.07
CA THR A 296 -5.09 16.75 -2.86
C THR A 296 -4.74 18.22 -3.16
N GLU A 297 -3.56 18.67 -2.73
CA GLU A 297 -3.06 20.02 -3.03
C GLU A 297 -2.83 20.25 -4.53
N ARG A 298 -2.19 19.29 -5.22
CA ARG A 298 -1.91 19.37 -6.66
C ARG A 298 -3.20 19.45 -7.47
N LEU A 299 -4.15 18.56 -7.20
CA LEU A 299 -5.43 18.51 -7.90
C LEU A 299 -6.27 19.76 -7.61
N PHE A 300 -6.25 20.26 -6.38
CA PHE A 300 -6.92 21.50 -6.03
C PHE A 300 -6.30 22.70 -6.77
N ALA A 301 -4.98 22.82 -6.81
CA ALA A 301 -4.28 23.89 -7.52
C ALA A 301 -4.50 23.84 -9.04
N ALA A 302 -4.69 22.65 -9.63
CA ALA A 302 -5.02 22.48 -11.03
C ALA A 302 -6.48 22.86 -11.34
N PHE A 303 -7.42 22.57 -10.42
CA PHE A 303 -8.84 22.90 -10.57
C PHE A 303 -9.14 24.38 -10.31
N ALA A 304 -8.34 25.05 -9.46
CA ALA A 304 -8.53 26.45 -9.08
C ALA A 304 -7.92 27.47 -10.07
N LYS A 305 -7.34 27.00 -11.19
CA LYS A 305 -6.93 27.84 -12.33
C LYS A 305 -8.08 28.01 -13.32
#